data_AF-A0A841T8I5-F1
#
_entry.id   AF-A0A841T8I5-F1
#
_cell.length_a   1.000
_cell.length_b   1.000
_cell.length_c   1.000
_cell.angle_alpha   90.00
_cell.angle_beta   90.00
_cell.angle_gamma   90.00
#
_symmetry.space_group_name_H-M   'P 1'
#
loop_
_entity.id
_entity.type
_entity.pdbx_description
1 polymer ?
#
loop_
_entity_poly.entity_id
_entity_poly.type
_entity_poly.pdbx_seq_one_letter_code
_entity_poly.pdbx_strand_id
1 'polypeptide(L)'
;MKRRNAWSWRLLLLPLLLVGWLFVIFGFSSQPYQKQDIKPKLQRWIPQETAERIVPNISFKYHHGTVSGANPYGFIEFFVRKGAHLFEYGVLGVLCFLLLFPIPKTGWRFLGALALTAAAALTDEWYQSRVSNRTSTLLDVGVDLTGAILAICLFLLAYRLLWGRIGKKSNR
;
A
#
# COMPACT_ATOMS: atom_id res chain seq x y z
N MET A 1 28.40 28.77 -11.91
CA MET A 1 28.42 27.29 -11.96
C MET A 1 28.19 26.71 -10.55
N LYS A 2 26.93 26.50 -10.12
CA LYS A 2 26.61 25.93 -8.78
C LYS A 2 25.19 25.34 -8.78
N ARG A 3 25.00 24.14 -9.33
CA ARG A 3 23.74 23.37 -9.30
C ARG A 3 23.94 21.88 -8.97
N ARG A 4 25.09 21.51 -8.38
CA ARG A 4 25.49 20.10 -8.21
C ARG A 4 25.03 19.42 -6.90
N ASN A 5 24.56 20.16 -5.89
CA ASN A 5 24.41 19.58 -4.55
C ASN A 5 22.97 19.13 -4.18
N ALA A 6 21.93 19.61 -4.89
CA ALA A 6 20.55 19.15 -4.66
C ALA A 6 20.28 17.74 -5.22
N TRP A 7 21.16 17.27 -6.12
CA TRP A 7 21.02 16.00 -6.82
C TRP A 7 21.61 14.83 -6.03
N SER A 8 22.70 15.04 -5.29
CA SER A 8 23.45 13.97 -4.62
C SER A 8 22.70 13.32 -3.46
N TRP A 9 22.01 14.09 -2.62
CA TRP A 9 21.27 13.52 -1.49
C TRP A 9 19.97 12.85 -1.91
N ARG A 10 19.28 13.32 -2.97
CA ARG A 10 18.07 12.64 -3.49
C ARG A 10 18.39 11.24 -4.02
N LEU A 11 19.54 11.11 -4.66
CA LEU A 11 20.08 9.83 -5.17
C LEU A 11 20.40 8.83 -4.05
N LEU A 12 20.63 9.29 -2.82
CA LEU A 12 20.93 8.41 -1.68
C LEU A 12 19.72 8.24 -0.74
N LEU A 13 18.92 9.28 -0.56
CA LEU A 13 17.78 9.30 0.33
C LEU A 13 16.61 8.46 -0.20
N LEU A 14 16.29 8.55 -1.50
CA LEU A 14 15.18 7.77 -2.07
C LEU A 14 15.42 6.25 -2.00
N PRO A 15 16.61 5.72 -2.36
CA PRO A 15 16.93 4.32 -2.12
C PRO A 15 16.87 3.94 -0.64
N LEU A 16 17.36 4.79 0.26
CA LEU A 16 17.29 4.53 1.70
C LEU A 16 15.85 4.42 2.20
N LEU A 17 14.99 5.36 1.79
CA LEU A 17 13.56 5.32 2.11
C LEU A 17 12.87 4.09 1.52
N LEU A 18 13.20 3.73 0.27
CA LEU A 18 12.67 2.52 -0.37
C LEU A 18 13.07 1.27 0.41
N VAL A 19 14.35 1.12 0.75
CA VAL A 19 14.86 -0.02 1.53
C VAL A 19 14.21 -0.06 2.92
N GLY A 20 14.14 1.08 3.61
CA GLY A 20 13.46 1.19 4.90
C GLY A 20 11.98 0.79 4.81
N TRP A 21 11.28 1.18 3.74
CA TRP A 21 9.88 0.81 3.54
C TRP A 21 9.71 -0.69 3.23
N LEU A 22 10.61 -1.28 2.45
CA LEU A 22 10.62 -2.73 2.22
C LEU A 22 10.85 -3.49 3.54
N PHE A 23 11.70 -2.99 4.45
CA PHE A 23 11.85 -3.57 5.78
C PHE A 23 10.55 -3.52 6.60
N VAL A 24 9.76 -2.46 6.48
CA VAL A 24 8.44 -2.38 7.14
C VAL A 24 7.50 -3.44 6.57
N ILE A 25 7.37 -3.52 5.24
CA ILE A 25 6.49 -4.49 4.56
C ILE A 25 6.87 -5.93 4.93
N PHE A 26 8.13 -6.32 4.71
CA PHE A 26 8.56 -7.69 5.00
C PHE A 26 8.64 -7.98 6.51
N GLY A 27 8.82 -6.95 7.34
CA GLY A 27 8.70 -7.04 8.80
C GLY A 27 7.28 -7.39 9.24
N PHE A 28 6.24 -6.88 8.58
CA PHE A 28 4.86 -7.30 8.82
C PHE A 28 4.54 -8.64 8.16
N SER A 29 5.06 -8.90 6.97
CA SER A 29 4.91 -10.17 6.26
C SER A 29 5.34 -11.38 7.08
N SER A 30 6.46 -11.23 7.80
CA SER A 30 7.04 -12.30 8.60
C SER A 30 6.29 -12.62 9.90
N GLN A 31 5.27 -11.84 10.23
CA GLN A 31 4.49 -12.04 11.45
C GLN A 31 3.34 -13.04 11.22
N PRO A 32 3.18 -14.05 12.11
CA PRO A 32 2.01 -14.91 12.12
C PRO A 32 0.73 -14.12 12.35
N TYR A 33 -0.41 -14.65 11.88
CA TYR A 33 -1.72 -13.99 11.99
C TYR A 33 -2.05 -13.58 13.43
N GLN A 34 -1.69 -14.39 14.43
CA GLN A 34 -1.99 -14.11 15.84
C GLN A 34 -1.36 -12.81 16.35
N LYS A 35 -0.21 -12.39 15.81
CA LYS A 35 0.42 -11.10 16.17
C LYS A 35 -0.24 -9.91 15.50
N GLN A 36 -0.97 -10.16 14.41
CA GLN A 36 -1.64 -9.14 13.63
C GLN A 36 -3.14 -9.08 13.87
N ASP A 37 -3.68 -10.03 14.65
CA ASP A 37 -5.09 -10.08 14.98
C ASP A 37 -5.49 -8.81 15.75
N ILE A 38 -6.32 -7.99 15.12
CA ILE A 38 -6.81 -6.74 15.72
C ILE A 38 -8.20 -6.91 16.33
N LYS A 39 -8.88 -8.04 16.17
CA LYS A 39 -10.23 -8.26 16.72
C LYS A 39 -10.28 -8.04 18.24
N PRO A 40 -9.31 -8.49 19.07
CA PRO A 40 -9.33 -8.20 20.50
C PRO A 40 -9.27 -6.70 20.82
N LYS A 41 -8.58 -5.90 19.99
CA LYS A 41 -8.54 -4.44 20.15
C LYS A 41 -9.86 -3.81 19.69
N LEU A 42 -10.41 -4.26 18.57
CA LEU A 42 -11.71 -3.79 18.07
C LEU A 42 -12.82 -4.05 19.08
N GLN A 43 -12.87 -5.23 19.70
CA GLN A 43 -13.83 -5.58 20.75
C GLN A 43 -13.74 -4.69 21.99
N ARG A 44 -12.55 -4.15 22.29
CA ARG A 44 -12.36 -3.21 23.41
C ARG A 44 -12.77 -1.78 23.05
N TRP A 45 -12.61 -1.38 21.79
CA TRP A 45 -12.87 0.01 21.35
C TRP A 45 -14.28 0.22 20.79
N ILE A 46 -14.88 -0.82 20.22
CA ILE A 46 -16.18 -0.77 19.55
C ILE A 46 -17.11 -1.73 20.29
N PRO A 47 -18.14 -1.22 20.99
CA PRO A 47 -19.17 -2.08 21.58
C PRO A 47 -19.82 -2.97 20.52
N GLN A 48 -20.18 -4.19 20.90
CA GLN A 48 -20.74 -5.18 19.97
C GLN A 48 -21.99 -4.65 19.25
N GLU A 49 -22.90 -4.00 19.96
CA GLU A 49 -24.11 -3.39 19.40
C GLU A 49 -23.79 -2.37 18.30
N THR A 50 -22.75 -1.55 18.51
CA THR A 50 -22.28 -0.59 17.50
C THR A 50 -21.70 -1.31 16.30
N ALA A 51 -20.89 -2.36 16.52
CA ALA A 51 -20.29 -3.14 15.44
C ALA A 51 -21.36 -3.81 14.56
N GLU A 52 -22.39 -4.39 15.17
CA GLU A 52 -23.53 -5.01 14.47
C GLU A 52 -24.37 -3.98 13.71
N ARG A 53 -24.46 -2.74 14.21
CA ARG A 53 -25.21 -1.66 13.55
C ARG A 53 -24.48 -1.08 12.33
N ILE A 54 -23.16 -0.93 12.40
CA ILE A 54 -22.36 -0.31 11.32
C ILE A 54 -21.95 -1.31 10.24
N VAL A 55 -21.85 -2.59 10.58
CA VAL A 55 -21.45 -3.62 9.61
C VAL A 55 -22.69 -4.07 8.83
N PRO A 56 -22.68 -3.94 7.49
CA PRO A 56 -23.80 -4.40 6.69
C PRO A 56 -23.92 -5.93 6.74
N ASN A 57 -25.16 -6.46 6.78
CA ASN A 57 -25.42 -7.89 6.74
C ASN A 57 -25.26 -8.46 5.32
N ILE A 58 -24.02 -8.38 4.81
CA ILE A 58 -23.61 -8.94 3.53
C ILE A 58 -22.55 -10.00 3.75
N SER A 59 -22.53 -11.00 2.88
CA SER A 59 -21.50 -12.04 2.91
C SER A 59 -20.99 -12.30 1.50
N PHE A 60 -19.68 -12.41 1.35
CA PHE A 60 -19.05 -12.72 0.07
C PHE A 60 -17.87 -13.67 0.28
N LYS A 61 -17.59 -14.48 -0.75
CA LYS A 61 -16.40 -15.35 -0.75
C LYS A 61 -15.18 -14.54 -1.13
N TYR A 62 -14.10 -14.72 -0.37
CA TYR A 62 -12.78 -14.18 -0.68
C TYR A 62 -11.76 -15.30 -0.53
N HIS A 63 -11.19 -15.75 -1.64
CA HIS A 63 -10.33 -16.93 -1.70
C HIS A 63 -11.03 -18.19 -1.14
N HIS A 64 -10.46 -18.85 -0.13
CA HIS A 64 -11.03 -20.02 0.55
C HIS A 64 -11.92 -19.67 1.76
N GLY A 65 -12.08 -18.38 2.07
CA GLY A 65 -12.86 -17.90 3.22
C GLY A 65 -14.15 -17.19 2.82
N THR A 66 -15.05 -17.03 3.80
CA THR A 66 -16.21 -16.15 3.67
C THR A 66 -16.03 -14.95 4.58
N VAL A 67 -16.10 -13.75 4.01
CA VAL A 67 -16.19 -12.50 4.77
C VAL A 67 -17.67 -12.22 4.96
N SER A 68 -18.13 -12.18 6.21
CA SER A 68 -19.55 -12.07 6.54
C SER A 68 -19.78 -10.99 7.58
N GLY A 69 -20.79 -10.15 7.35
CA GLY A 69 -21.27 -9.16 8.31
C GLY A 69 -21.82 -9.78 9.61
N ALA A 70 -22.20 -11.06 9.59
CA ALA A 70 -22.56 -11.80 10.80
C ALA A 70 -21.38 -11.97 11.77
N ASN A 71 -20.14 -11.80 11.30
CA ASN A 71 -18.95 -11.66 12.14
C ASN A 71 -18.39 -10.22 12.00
N PRO A 72 -18.96 -9.24 12.73
CA PRO A 72 -18.66 -7.83 12.48
C PRO A 72 -17.19 -7.47 12.71
N TYR A 73 -16.54 -8.05 13.72
CA TYR A 73 -15.12 -7.79 13.98
C TYR A 73 -14.21 -8.39 12.89
N GLY A 74 -14.51 -9.61 12.42
CA GLY A 74 -13.79 -10.21 11.29
C GLY A 74 -14.00 -9.44 9.99
N PHE A 75 -15.21 -8.91 9.77
CA PHE A 75 -15.52 -8.06 8.63
C PHE A 75 -14.70 -6.76 8.67
N ILE A 76 -14.72 -6.05 9.80
CA ILE A 76 -13.93 -4.82 9.97
C ILE A 76 -12.43 -5.11 9.82
N GLU A 77 -11.92 -6.16 10.48
CA GLU A 77 -10.53 -6.58 10.36
C GLU A 77 -10.13 -6.84 8.91
N PHE A 78 -10.97 -7.52 8.14
CA PHE A 78 -10.71 -7.78 6.73
C PHE A 78 -10.48 -6.47 5.97
N PHE A 79 -11.39 -5.50 6.07
CA PHE A 79 -11.26 -4.22 5.36
C PHE A 79 -10.08 -3.38 5.87
N VAL A 80 -9.81 -3.39 7.17
CA VAL A 80 -8.64 -2.69 7.74
C VAL A 80 -7.35 -3.28 7.19
N ARG A 81 -7.24 -4.62 7.11
CA ARG A 81 -6.05 -5.28 6.55
C ARG A 81 -5.90 -5.01 5.06
N LYS A 82 -6.98 -5.09 4.26
CA LYS A 82 -6.92 -4.74 2.83
C LYS A 82 -6.58 -3.27 2.61
N GLY A 83 -7.07 -2.38 3.47
CA GLY A 83 -6.70 -0.96 3.46
C GLY A 83 -5.22 -0.74 3.79
N ALA A 84 -4.66 -1.47 4.76
CA ALA A 84 -3.24 -1.42 5.10
C ALA A 84 -2.36 -1.86 3.91
N HIS A 85 -2.67 -3.00 3.29
CA HIS A 85 -2.01 -3.49 2.08
C HIS A 85 -2.06 -2.45 0.93
N LEU A 86 -3.26 -1.93 0.64
CA LEU A 86 -3.46 -0.89 -0.37
C LEU A 86 -2.57 0.35 -0.10
N PHE A 87 -2.44 0.74 1.17
CA PHE A 87 -1.60 1.87 1.57
C PHE A 87 -0.10 1.56 1.48
N GLU A 88 0.34 0.42 2.04
CA GLU A 88 1.73 -0.01 2.07
C GLU A 88 2.32 -0.11 0.67
N TYR A 89 1.61 -0.78 -0.24
CA TYR A 89 2.02 -0.91 -1.63
C TYR A 89 1.75 0.35 -2.45
N GLY A 90 0.79 1.18 -2.05
CA GLY A 90 0.62 2.54 -2.57
C GLY A 90 1.87 3.41 -2.36
N VAL A 91 2.38 3.45 -1.13
CA VAL A 91 3.62 4.17 -0.78
C VAL A 91 4.81 3.56 -1.52
N LEU A 92 4.93 2.23 -1.56
CA LEU A 92 5.98 1.55 -2.30
C LEU A 92 5.97 1.94 -3.79
N GLY A 93 4.79 1.91 -4.42
CA GLY A 93 4.62 2.28 -5.83
C GLY A 93 5.07 3.71 -6.11
N VAL A 94 4.72 4.66 -5.24
CA VAL A 94 5.18 6.05 -5.36
C VAL A 94 6.70 6.16 -5.18
N LEU A 95 7.29 5.45 -4.21
CA LEU A 95 8.75 5.45 -4.00
C LEU A 95 9.48 4.87 -5.22
N CYS A 96 9.03 3.73 -5.76
CA CYS A 96 9.56 3.16 -7.00
C CYS A 96 9.43 4.12 -8.18
N PHE A 97 8.26 4.77 -8.31
CA PHE A 97 8.03 5.76 -9.37
C PHE A 97 8.95 6.97 -9.26
N LEU A 98 9.21 7.46 -8.05
CA LEU A 98 10.15 8.54 -7.78
C LEU A 98 11.61 8.12 -8.02
N LEU A 99 11.98 6.89 -7.65
CA LEU A 99 13.33 6.36 -7.86
C LEU A 99 13.67 6.28 -9.36
N LEU A 100 12.69 5.92 -10.18
CA LEU A 100 12.83 5.83 -11.63
C LEU A 100 12.79 7.20 -12.33
N PHE A 101 13.03 8.31 -11.63
CA PHE A 101 13.10 9.66 -12.21
C PHE A 101 14.05 9.84 -13.40
N PRO A 102 15.17 9.08 -13.55
CA PRO A 102 16.03 9.22 -14.73
C PRO A 102 15.34 8.78 -16.02
N ILE A 103 14.25 8.00 -15.94
CA ILE A 103 13.44 7.61 -17.09
C ILE A 103 12.57 8.81 -17.50
N PRO A 104 12.82 9.44 -18.66
CA PRO A 104 12.17 10.71 -19.02
C PRO A 104 10.69 10.53 -19.37
N LYS A 105 10.33 9.37 -19.94
CA LYS A 105 8.97 9.07 -20.34
C LYS A 105 8.17 8.57 -19.13
N THR A 106 7.22 9.39 -18.67
CA THR A 106 6.38 9.11 -17.50
C THR A 106 5.65 7.76 -17.60
N GLY A 107 5.19 7.35 -18.79
CA GLY A 107 4.54 6.05 -18.98
C GLY A 107 5.47 4.85 -18.69
N TRP A 108 6.72 4.90 -19.15
CA TRP A 108 7.71 3.87 -18.85
C TRP A 108 8.10 3.86 -17.38
N ARG A 109 8.17 5.04 -16.76
CA ARG A 109 8.39 5.18 -15.32
C ARG A 109 7.26 4.54 -14.51
N PHE A 110 6.02 4.74 -14.94
CA PHE A 110 4.84 4.14 -14.34
C PHE A 110 4.86 2.61 -14.46
N LEU A 111 5.10 2.08 -15.66
CA LEU A 111 5.20 0.64 -15.89
C LEU A 111 6.35 0.00 -15.08
N GLY A 112 7.52 0.65 -15.04
CA GLY A 112 8.64 0.17 -14.23
C GLY A 112 8.34 0.16 -12.73
N ALA A 113 7.64 1.18 -12.22
CA ALA A 113 7.23 1.23 -10.82
C ALA A 113 6.23 0.12 -10.48
N LEU A 114 5.26 -0.14 -11.36
CA LEU A 114 4.32 -1.25 -11.19
C LEU A 114 5.02 -2.60 -11.24
N ALA A 115 5.99 -2.79 -12.15
CA ALA A 115 6.76 -4.03 -12.23
C ALA A 115 7.56 -4.30 -10.95
N LEU A 116 8.22 -3.28 -10.39
CA LEU A 116 8.94 -3.40 -9.13
C LEU A 116 8.00 -3.67 -7.94
N THR A 117 6.84 -3.01 -7.92
CA THR A 117 5.81 -3.24 -6.90
C THR A 117 5.24 -4.67 -7.00
N ALA A 118 4.97 -5.14 -8.21
CA ALA A 118 4.49 -6.51 -8.47
C ALA A 118 5.49 -7.54 -7.96
N ALA A 119 6.79 -7.33 -8.24
CA ALA A 119 7.84 -8.22 -7.76
C ALA A 119 7.89 -8.25 -6.22
N ALA A 120 7.75 -7.10 -5.55
CA ALA A 120 7.69 -7.03 -4.09
C ALA A 120 6.44 -7.73 -3.53
N ALA A 121 5.26 -7.51 -4.11
CA ALA A 121 4.00 -8.15 -3.70
C ALA A 121 4.03 -9.67 -3.89
N LEU A 122 4.56 -10.15 -5.02
CA LEU A 122 4.75 -11.59 -5.25
C LEU A 122 5.74 -12.20 -4.25
N THR A 123 6.81 -11.48 -3.91
CA THR A 123 7.79 -11.92 -2.90
C THR A 123 7.16 -11.97 -1.51
N ASP A 124 6.29 -11.01 -1.21
CA ASP A 124 5.55 -10.95 0.05
C ASP A 124 4.63 -12.15 0.22
N GLU A 125 3.78 -12.41 -0.77
CA GLU A 125 2.89 -13.57 -0.78
C GLU A 125 3.65 -14.89 -0.68
N TRP A 126 4.80 -14.99 -1.35
CA TRP A 126 5.67 -16.14 -1.24
C TRP A 126 6.24 -16.31 0.17
N TYR A 127 6.61 -15.23 0.86
CA TYR A 127 7.05 -15.30 2.25
C TYR A 127 5.90 -15.68 3.18
N GLN A 128 4.74 -15.04 3.04
CA GLN A 128 3.54 -15.33 3.82
C GLN A 128 3.08 -16.79 3.67
N SER A 129 3.24 -17.39 2.48
CA SER A 129 2.87 -18.79 2.23
C SER A 129 3.65 -19.80 3.10
N ARG A 130 4.77 -19.36 3.69
CA ARG A 130 5.64 -20.17 4.57
C ARG A 130 5.41 -19.89 6.05
N VAL A 131 4.66 -18.85 6.38
CA VAL A 131 4.35 -18.49 7.76
C VAL A 131 3.12 -19.29 8.19
N SER A 132 3.21 -20.00 9.31
CA SER A 132 2.10 -20.81 9.81
C SER A 132 0.88 -19.95 10.13
N ASN A 133 -0.31 -20.46 9.79
CA ASN A 133 -1.59 -19.78 10.00
C ASN A 133 -1.72 -18.42 9.30
N ARG A 134 -0.90 -18.14 8.28
CA ARG A 134 -1.12 -17.05 7.32
C ARG A 134 -1.72 -17.60 6.04
N THR A 135 -2.68 -16.88 5.48
CA THR A 135 -3.24 -17.17 4.17
C THR A 135 -2.56 -16.26 3.15
N SER A 136 -1.82 -16.86 2.21
CA SER A 136 -1.36 -16.17 1.00
C SER A 136 -2.38 -16.33 -0.13
N THR A 137 -2.61 -15.28 -0.91
CA THR A 137 -3.46 -15.33 -2.10
C THR A 137 -2.99 -14.35 -3.18
N LEU A 138 -3.04 -14.79 -4.45
CA LEU A 138 -2.77 -13.93 -5.59
C LEU A 138 -3.77 -12.77 -5.71
N LEU A 139 -4.93 -12.85 -5.07
CA LEU A 139 -5.86 -11.73 -4.98
C LEU A 139 -5.25 -10.54 -4.22
N ASP A 140 -4.34 -10.80 -3.27
CA ASP A 140 -3.72 -9.77 -2.45
C ASP A 140 -2.70 -8.99 -3.27
N VAL A 141 -1.95 -9.67 -4.15
CA VAL A 141 -1.12 -9.01 -5.18
C VAL A 141 -1.94 -8.04 -6.04
N GLY A 142 -3.16 -8.42 -6.40
CA GLY A 142 -4.08 -7.55 -7.16
C GLY A 142 -4.49 -6.31 -6.37
N VAL A 143 -4.77 -6.46 -5.07
CA VAL A 143 -5.07 -5.34 -4.16
C VAL A 143 -3.85 -4.42 -4.03
N ASP A 144 -2.66 -4.98 -3.81
CA ASP A 144 -1.40 -4.25 -3.68
C ASP A 144 -1.07 -3.40 -4.91
N LEU A 145 -1.21 -4.00 -6.11
CA LEU A 145 -1.02 -3.29 -7.37
C LEU A 145 -2.06 -2.22 -7.61
N THR A 146 -3.31 -2.45 -7.19
CA THR A 146 -4.35 -1.42 -7.24
C THR A 146 -3.97 -0.23 -6.36
N GLY A 147 -3.43 -0.48 -5.17
CA GLY A 147 -2.91 0.55 -4.27
C GLY A 147 -1.81 1.39 -4.91
N ALA A 148 -0.82 0.73 -5.53
CA ALA A 148 0.25 1.41 -6.26
C ALA A 148 -0.26 2.27 -7.42
N ILE A 149 -1.18 1.74 -8.24
CA ILE A 149 -1.79 2.50 -9.34
C ILE A 149 -2.49 3.76 -8.81
N LEU A 150 -3.36 3.60 -7.80
CA LEU A 150 -4.12 4.70 -7.22
C LEU A 150 -3.19 5.77 -6.63
N ALA A 151 -2.19 5.36 -5.85
CA ALA A 151 -1.26 6.29 -5.21
C ALA A 151 -0.40 7.05 -6.23
N ILE A 152 0.11 6.39 -7.28
CA ILE A 152 0.88 7.07 -8.33
C ILE A 152 0.00 8.05 -9.13
N CYS A 153 -1.24 7.66 -9.45
CA CYS A 153 -2.19 8.53 -10.13
C CYS A 153 -2.52 9.78 -9.30
N LEU A 154 -2.80 9.60 -8.00
CA LEU A 154 -3.04 10.69 -7.05
C LEU A 154 -1.82 11.61 -6.92
N PHE A 155 -0.62 11.04 -6.82
CA PHE A 155 0.64 11.80 -6.78
C PHE A 155 0.81 12.66 -8.03
N LEU A 156 0.58 12.10 -9.22
CA LEU A 156 0.68 12.82 -10.49
C LEU A 156 -0.37 13.93 -10.61
N LEU A 157 -1.60 13.67 -10.18
CA LEU A 157 -2.67 14.67 -10.15
C LEU A 157 -2.31 15.83 -9.22
N ALA A 158 -1.89 15.54 -7.99
CA ALA A 158 -1.45 16.55 -7.02
C ALA A 158 -0.27 17.37 -7.56
N TYR A 159 0.74 16.72 -8.15
CA TYR A 159 1.88 17.39 -8.75
C TYR A 159 1.46 18.37 -9.86
N ARG A 160 0.56 17.96 -10.75
CA ARG A 160 0.01 18.83 -11.81
C ARG A 160 -0.74 20.02 -11.26
N LEU A 161 -1.61 19.82 -10.27
CA LEU A 161 -2.42 20.89 -9.67
C LEU A 161 -1.54 21.90 -8.91
N LEU A 162 -0.53 21.44 -8.19
CA LEU A 162 0.39 22.31 -7.45
C LEU A 162 1.30 23.10 -8.40
N TRP A 163 1.87 22.45 -9.42
CA TRP A 163 2.75 23.13 -10.38
C TRP A 163 2.00 24.15 -11.24
N GLY A 164 0.76 23.84 -11.65
CA GLY A 164 -0.11 24.77 -12.36
C GLY A 164 -0.48 26.03 -11.55
N ARG A 165 -0.53 25.92 -10.22
CA ARG A 165 -0.75 27.07 -9.32
C ARG A 165 0.49 27.94 -9.15
N ILE A 166 1.67 27.33 -9.05
CA ILE A 166 2.95 28.06 -8.89
C ILE A 166 3.27 28.85 -10.17
N GLY A 167 3.09 28.25 -11.35
CA GLY A 167 3.32 28.93 -12.64
C GLY A 167 2.41 30.15 -12.87
N LYS A 168 1.17 30.13 -12.37
CA LYS A 168 0.26 31.28 -12.44
C LYS A 168 0.62 32.41 -11.47
N LYS A 169 1.22 32.10 -10.32
CA LYS A 169 1.62 33.10 -9.31
C LYS A 169 2.89 33.86 -9.68
N SER A 170 3.74 33.29 -10.53
CA SER A 170 4.96 33.94 -11.04
C SER A 170 4.69 34.93 -12.20
N ASN A 171 3.46 34.95 -12.74
CA ASN A 171 3.07 35.75 -13.91
C ASN A 171 2.05 36.86 -13.56
N ARG A 172 1.84 37.12 -12.26
CA ARG A 172 1.15 38.29 -11.71
C ARG A 172 2.16 39.08 -10.90
#